data_AF-A0A7M7JIV9-F1
#
_entry.id   AF-A0A7M7JIV9-F1
#
_cell.length_a   1.000
_cell.length_b   1.000
_cell.length_c   1.000
_cell.angle_alpha   90.00
_cell.angle_beta   90.00
_cell.angle_gamma   90.00
#
_symmetry.space_group_name_H-M   'P 1'
#
loop_
_entity.id
_entity.type
_entity.pdbx_description
1 polymer ?
#
loop_
_entity_poly.entity_id
_entity_poly.type
_entity_poly.pdbx_seq_one_letter_code
_entity_poly.pdbx_strand_id
1 'polypeptide(L)'
;MRLSQMWADARAQVLEKNKSKARNTKKKDKDDGEFDVERVRFEVLKFGIDNDMERERRLNAKQKLLVQLGAKPPKNQYLNYKKLKEQLKAQKEEQHLPLHSMMGQKSTIKSQLSKRKSKKQRSIDITAGYGKLRNGELIVGKDTRKTFKRIQMKAQKMQQGKVTGRIAPR
;
A
#
# COMPACT_ATOMS: atom_id res chain seq x y z
N MET A 1 37.49 -21.38 32.19
CA MET A 1 37.67 -19.90 32.13
C MET A 1 37.76 -19.32 30.71
N ARG A 2 38.32 -20.03 29.73
CA ARG A 2 38.56 -19.52 28.35
C ARG A 2 37.32 -19.04 27.57
N LEU A 3 36.18 -19.73 27.70
CA LEU A 3 34.93 -19.38 27.00
C LEU A 3 34.30 -18.06 27.48
N SER A 4 34.44 -17.74 28.76
CA SER A 4 33.92 -16.49 29.35
C SER A 4 34.69 -15.29 28.80
N GLN A 5 36.02 -15.41 28.73
CA GLN A 5 36.89 -14.41 28.11
C GLN A 5 36.53 -14.19 26.64
N MET A 6 36.38 -15.27 25.86
CA MET A 6 36.00 -15.18 24.43
C MET A 6 34.68 -14.46 24.20
N TRP A 7 33.68 -14.68 25.06
CA TRP A 7 32.40 -13.99 24.97
C TRP A 7 32.49 -12.51 25.38
N ALA A 8 33.32 -12.17 26.37
CA ALA A 8 33.60 -10.78 26.74
C ALA A 8 34.30 -10.05 25.59
N ASP A 9 35.30 -10.68 24.99
CA ASP A 9 36.07 -10.14 23.86
C ASP A 9 35.20 -9.95 22.62
N ALA A 10 34.32 -10.92 22.32
CA ALA A 10 33.37 -10.82 21.20
C ALA A 10 32.39 -9.65 21.39
N ARG A 11 31.89 -9.42 22.62
CA ARG A 11 31.03 -8.26 22.92
C ARG A 11 31.80 -6.94 22.79
N ALA A 12 33.04 -6.88 23.26
CA ALA A 12 33.90 -5.70 23.13
C ALA A 12 34.15 -5.34 21.67
N GLN A 13 34.41 -6.33 20.81
CA GLN A 13 34.58 -6.11 19.37
C GLN A 13 33.31 -5.57 18.69
N VAL A 14 32.12 -6.04 19.07
CA VAL A 14 30.85 -5.50 18.55
C VAL A 14 30.63 -4.05 18.99
N LEU A 15 30.98 -3.70 20.24
CA LEU A 15 30.88 -2.34 20.74
C LEU A 15 31.80 -1.37 19.98
N GLU A 16 33.06 -1.73 19.74
CA GLU A 16 34.00 -0.92 18.96
C GLU A 16 33.58 -0.77 17.49
N LYS A 17 33.03 -1.82 16.89
CA LYS A 17 32.49 -1.78 15.51
C LYS A 17 31.26 -0.87 15.40
N ASN A 18 30.44 -0.77 16.45
CA ASN A 18 29.31 0.14 16.50
C ASN A 18 29.75 1.59 16.74
N LYS A 19 30.79 1.81 17.55
CA LYS A 19 31.37 3.12 17.86
C LYS A 19 32.03 3.76 16.63
N SER A 20 32.72 2.96 15.81
CA SER A 20 33.32 3.42 14.55
C SER A 20 32.26 3.74 13.47
N LYS A 21 31.16 2.98 13.40
CA LYS A 21 29.99 3.32 12.55
C LYS A 21 29.31 4.63 12.95
N ALA A 22 29.16 4.89 14.25
CA ALA A 22 28.57 6.14 14.75
C ALA A 22 29.44 7.39 14.49
N ARG A 23 30.77 7.23 14.37
CA ARG A 23 31.68 8.34 14.01
C ARG A 23 31.60 8.74 12.53
N ASN A 24 31.23 7.82 11.64
CA ASN A 24 31.19 8.06 10.20
C ASN A 24 29.94 8.84 9.72
N THR A 25 28.93 9.03 10.59
CA THR A 25 27.71 9.81 10.27
C THR A 25 27.80 11.28 10.66
N LYS A 26 28.91 11.74 11.24
CA LYS A 26 29.14 13.16 11.54
C LYS A 26 29.67 13.91 10.31
N LYS A 27 28.85 14.03 9.26
CA LYS A 27 29.10 14.99 8.16
C LYS A 27 27.80 15.52 7.59
N LYS A 28 27.37 16.67 8.11
CA LYS A 28 27.07 17.93 7.39
C LYS A 28 26.17 18.79 8.29
N ASP A 29 26.78 19.49 9.25
CA ASP A 29 26.26 20.79 9.66
C ASP A 29 26.64 21.76 8.54
N LYS A 30 25.95 21.66 7.40
CA LYS A 30 25.95 22.72 6.42
C LYS A 30 24.80 23.63 6.79
N ASP A 31 25.08 24.56 7.70
CA ASP A 31 24.36 25.83 7.77
C ASP A 31 24.65 26.59 6.46
N ASP A 32 24.08 26.10 5.36
CA ASP A 32 23.79 26.97 4.23
C ASP A 32 22.67 27.87 4.80
N GLY A 33 22.97 29.13 5.10
CA GLY A 33 22.16 30.07 5.90
C GLY A 33 20.79 30.46 5.33
N GLU A 34 20.13 29.55 4.64
CA GLU A 34 18.80 29.66 4.07
C GLU A 34 17.77 29.20 5.09
N PHE A 35 16.75 30.02 5.30
CA PHE A 35 15.63 29.75 6.19
C PHE A 35 14.74 28.65 5.59
N ASP A 36 15.00 27.40 5.95
CA ASP A 36 14.15 26.27 5.60
C ASP A 36 13.01 26.10 6.62
N VAL A 37 11.78 26.27 6.17
CA VAL A 37 10.57 26.10 6.98
C VAL A 37 10.48 24.69 7.56
N GLU A 38 10.96 23.66 6.86
CA GLU A 38 10.94 22.28 7.36
C GLU A 38 11.89 22.10 8.53
N ARG A 39 13.10 22.65 8.45
CA ARG A 39 14.06 22.67 9.56
C ARG A 39 13.48 23.39 10.78
N VAL A 40 12.91 24.58 10.60
CA VAL A 40 12.31 25.38 11.69
C VAL A 40 11.19 24.61 12.38
N ARG A 41 10.36 23.87 11.62
CA ARG A 41 9.32 23.00 12.22
C ARG A 41 9.91 21.98 13.19
N PHE A 42 11.00 21.32 12.82
CA PHE A 42 11.65 20.33 13.70
C PHE A 42 12.35 20.98 14.90
N GLU A 43 12.92 22.17 14.74
CA GLU A 43 13.51 22.94 15.84
C GLU A 43 12.44 23.38 16.86
N VAL A 44 11.29 23.87 16.39
CA VAL A 44 10.14 24.20 17.24
C VAL A 44 9.63 22.94 17.96
N LEU A 45 9.50 21.80 17.28
CA LEU A 45 9.13 20.54 17.90
C LEU A 45 10.13 20.11 18.96
N LYS A 46 11.42 20.18 18.66
CA LYS A 46 12.51 19.86 19.61
C LYS A 46 12.43 20.75 20.84
N PHE A 47 12.23 22.06 20.65
CA PHE A 47 12.06 23.02 21.73
C PHE A 47 10.86 22.65 22.61
N GLY A 48 9.69 22.36 22.02
CA GLY A 48 8.51 21.94 22.79
C GLY A 48 8.79 20.71 23.65
N ILE A 49 9.46 19.70 23.08
CA ILE A 49 9.80 18.46 23.79
C ILE A 49 10.84 18.70 24.89
N ASP A 50 11.88 19.48 24.64
CA ASP A 50 12.94 19.73 25.63
C ASP A 50 12.41 20.47 26.88
N ASN A 51 11.36 21.28 26.72
CA ASN A 51 10.70 22.02 27.80
C ASN A 51 9.62 21.23 28.56
N ASP A 52 9.26 20.01 28.15
CA ASP A 52 8.27 19.20 28.85
C ASP A 52 8.76 18.81 30.25
N MET A 53 8.01 19.13 31.31
CA MET A 53 8.40 18.85 32.70
C MET A 53 8.42 17.35 33.03
N GLU A 54 7.54 16.57 32.41
CA GLU A 54 7.37 15.14 32.67
C GLU A 54 8.37 14.31 31.85
N ARG A 55 9.22 13.53 32.55
CA ARG A 55 10.31 12.78 31.91
C ARG A 55 9.78 11.74 30.91
N GLU A 56 8.74 11.01 31.29
CA GLU A 56 8.17 9.96 30.43
C GLU A 56 7.55 10.53 29.15
N ARG A 57 6.86 11.69 29.25
CA ARG A 57 6.31 12.37 28.08
C ARG A 57 7.42 12.87 27.16
N ARG A 58 8.45 13.48 27.74
CA ARG A 58 9.64 13.94 27.03
C ARG A 58 10.31 12.80 26.26
N LEU A 59 10.57 11.65 26.90
CA LEU A 59 11.20 10.50 26.26
C LEU A 59 10.35 9.93 25.11
N ASN A 60 9.05 9.78 25.34
CA ASN A 60 8.12 9.30 24.31
C ASN A 60 8.03 10.26 23.12
N ALA A 61 8.01 11.57 23.35
CA ALA A 61 7.97 12.57 22.30
C ALA A 61 9.29 12.64 21.52
N LYS A 62 10.45 12.55 22.20
CA LYS A 62 11.77 12.43 21.55
C LYS A 62 11.83 11.21 20.65
N GLN A 63 11.35 10.06 21.12
CA GLN A 63 11.33 8.84 20.31
C GLN A 63 10.48 9.00 19.04
N LYS A 64 9.31 9.65 19.14
CA LYS A 64 8.47 9.95 17.97
C LYS A 64 9.16 10.89 16.98
N LEU A 65 9.80 11.95 17.48
CA LEU A 65 10.56 12.89 16.65
C LEU A 65 11.70 12.17 15.90
N LEU A 66 12.45 11.31 16.58
CA LEU A 66 13.50 10.51 15.96
C LEU A 66 12.95 9.64 14.82
N VAL A 67 11.80 8.98 15.03
CA VAL A 67 11.15 8.18 13.98
C VAL A 67 10.71 9.05 12.80
N GLN A 68 10.20 10.26 13.04
CA GLN A 68 9.87 11.22 11.97
C GLN A 68 11.09 11.66 11.18
N LEU A 69 12.25 11.81 11.84
CA LEU A 69 13.55 12.10 11.22
C LEU A 69 14.17 10.86 10.52
N GLY A 70 13.46 9.73 10.47
CA GLY A 70 13.90 8.52 9.77
C GLY A 70 14.65 7.51 10.65
N ALA A 71 14.71 7.69 11.97
CA ALA A 71 15.23 6.66 12.86
C ALA A 71 14.35 5.41 12.82
N LYS A 72 14.97 4.24 12.95
CA LYS A 72 14.24 2.98 13.00
C LYS A 72 13.38 2.93 14.28
N PRO A 73 12.08 2.64 14.18
CA PRO A 73 11.24 2.51 15.37
C PRO A 73 11.72 1.35 16.26
N PRO A 74 11.46 1.43 17.58
CA PRO A 74 11.82 0.34 18.48
C PRO A 74 11.07 -0.94 18.12
N LYS A 75 11.63 -2.07 18.51
CA LYS A 75 11.03 -3.37 18.27
C LYS A 75 9.78 -3.54 19.13
N ASN A 76 8.68 -3.98 18.51
CA ASN A 76 7.46 -4.32 19.23
C ASN A 76 7.72 -5.45 20.25
N GLN A 77 7.00 -5.40 21.37
CA GLN A 77 7.02 -6.48 22.34
C GLN A 77 6.48 -7.78 21.73
N TYR A 78 7.00 -8.92 22.17
CA TYR A 78 6.50 -10.22 21.75
C TYR A 78 5.13 -10.45 22.38
N LEU A 79 4.12 -10.58 21.53
CA LEU A 79 2.75 -10.89 21.93
C LEU A 79 2.29 -12.15 21.22
N ASN A 80 1.46 -12.95 21.90
CA ASN A 80 0.79 -14.08 21.26
C ASN A 80 -0.09 -13.58 20.11
N TYR A 81 -0.03 -14.24 18.95
CA TYR A 81 -0.76 -13.84 17.75
C TYR A 81 -2.27 -13.69 17.96
N LYS A 82 -2.90 -14.58 18.76
CA LYS A 82 -4.34 -14.50 19.03
C LYS A 82 -4.70 -13.19 19.75
N LYS A 83 -3.93 -12.84 20.79
CA LYS A 83 -4.09 -11.58 21.54
C LYS A 83 -3.84 -10.35 20.67
N LEU A 84 -2.79 -10.39 19.84
CA LEU A 84 -2.48 -9.29 18.91
C LEU A 84 -3.62 -9.06 17.91
N LYS A 85 -4.20 -10.14 17.38
CA LYS A 85 -5.31 -10.07 16.43
C LYS A 85 -6.57 -9.47 17.07
N GLU A 86 -6.87 -9.83 18.31
CA GLU A 86 -7.99 -9.25 19.08
C GLU A 86 -7.78 -7.75 19.34
N GLN A 87 -6.58 -7.34 19.78
CA GLN A 87 -6.24 -5.93 19.97
C GLN A 87 -6.37 -5.11 18.68
N LEU A 88 -5.89 -5.63 17.55
CA LEU A 88 -6.04 -4.97 16.25
C LEU A 88 -7.50 -4.88 15.78
N LYS A 89 -8.35 -5.83 16.16
CA LYS A 89 -9.78 -5.79 15.84
C LYS A 89 -10.48 -4.71 16.69
N ALA A 90 -10.23 -4.68 18.00
CA ALA A 90 -10.76 -3.67 18.91
C ALA A 90 -10.35 -2.25 18.49
N GLN A 91 -9.06 -2.02 18.18
CA GLN A 91 -8.59 -0.72 17.70
C GLN A 91 -9.27 -0.28 16.40
N LYS A 92 -9.54 -1.19 15.46
CA LYS A 92 -10.26 -0.84 14.23
C LYS A 92 -11.70 -0.44 14.49
N GLU A 93 -12.35 -1.09 15.45
CA GLU A 93 -13.71 -0.75 15.87
C GLU A 93 -13.74 0.62 16.57
N GLU A 94 -12.79 0.90 17.47
CA GLU A 94 -12.64 2.20 18.13
C GLU A 94 -12.37 3.35 17.15
N GLN A 95 -11.53 3.13 16.14
CA GLN A 95 -11.26 4.15 15.11
C GLN A 95 -12.42 4.35 14.14
N HIS A 96 -13.37 3.41 14.07
CA HIS A 96 -14.58 3.50 13.27
C HIS A 96 -15.76 4.11 14.05
N LEU A 97 -15.70 4.10 15.39
CA LEU A 97 -16.56 4.90 16.26
C LEU A 97 -16.18 6.40 16.12
N PRO A 98 -17.13 7.32 16.32
CA PRO A 98 -17.41 8.42 15.39
C PRO A 98 -16.44 9.61 15.52
N LEU A 99 -15.15 9.41 15.22
CA LEU A 99 -14.27 10.51 14.80
C LEU A 99 -14.82 11.21 13.53
N HIS A 100 -15.73 10.55 12.80
CA HIS A 100 -16.49 11.16 11.70
C HIS A 100 -17.54 12.19 12.16
N SER A 101 -17.97 12.17 13.42
CA SER A 101 -19.01 13.08 13.94
C SER A 101 -18.44 14.40 14.47
N MET A 102 -17.21 14.40 15.00
CA MET A 102 -16.58 15.62 15.56
C MET A 102 -15.60 16.31 14.60
N MET A 103 -15.33 15.71 13.44
CA MET A 103 -14.40 16.24 12.45
C MET A 103 -15.18 16.76 11.23
N GLY A 104 -16.08 17.71 11.47
CA GLY A 104 -16.87 18.42 10.46
C GLY A 104 -16.04 19.25 9.47
N GLN A 105 -14.71 19.20 9.53
CA GLN A 105 -13.83 19.83 8.55
C GLN A 105 -12.61 18.93 8.31
N LYS A 106 -12.54 18.36 7.09
CA LYS A 106 -11.41 17.69 6.39
C LYS A 106 -11.77 16.32 5.86
N SER A 107 -12.55 16.28 4.78
CA SER A 107 -12.65 15.09 3.92
C SER A 107 -12.95 15.38 2.45
N THR A 108 -12.54 16.51 1.89
CA THR A 108 -12.63 16.73 0.42
C THR A 108 -11.50 16.08 -0.37
N ILE A 109 -10.37 15.70 0.25
CA ILE A 109 -9.22 15.13 -0.47
C ILE A 109 -9.31 13.60 -0.66
N LYS A 110 -10.06 12.89 0.18
CA LYS A 110 -10.16 11.41 0.08
C LYS A 110 -11.09 10.92 -1.05
N SER A 111 -11.98 11.76 -1.56
CA SER A 111 -12.94 11.38 -2.62
C SER A 111 -12.36 11.43 -4.04
N GLN A 112 -11.23 12.11 -4.24
CA GLN A 112 -10.55 12.16 -5.56
C GLN A 112 -9.50 11.05 -5.72
N LEU A 113 -8.88 10.58 -4.64
CA LEU A 113 -7.86 9.51 -4.72
C LEU A 113 -8.46 8.10 -4.83
N SER A 114 -9.70 7.88 -4.35
CA SER A 114 -10.37 6.57 -4.40
C SER A 114 -10.90 6.17 -5.78
N LYS A 115 -10.90 7.08 -6.77
CA LYS A 115 -11.30 6.79 -8.15
C LYS A 115 -10.19 6.22 -9.02
N ARG A 116 -8.96 6.09 -8.50
CA ARG A 116 -7.93 5.28 -9.18
C ARG A 116 -8.29 3.81 -9.00
N LYS A 117 -9.16 3.31 -9.89
CA LYS A 117 -9.39 1.88 -10.09
C LYS A 117 -8.02 1.22 -10.07
N SER A 118 -7.76 0.37 -9.08
CA SER A 118 -6.60 -0.49 -9.13
C SER A 118 -6.66 -1.22 -10.48
N LYS A 119 -5.65 -0.98 -11.32
CA LYS A 119 -5.34 -1.90 -12.42
C LYS A 119 -4.86 -3.16 -11.71
N LYS A 120 -5.81 -3.93 -11.17
CA LYS A 120 -5.59 -5.35 -10.88
C LYS A 120 -5.02 -5.88 -12.18
N GLN A 121 -3.79 -6.39 -12.16
CA GLN A 121 -3.26 -7.16 -13.28
C GLN A 121 -4.30 -8.25 -13.51
N ARG A 122 -5.19 -8.01 -14.47
CA ARG A 122 -6.13 -9.03 -14.93
C ARG A 122 -5.25 -9.92 -15.77
N SER A 123 -5.20 -11.19 -15.42
CA SER A 123 -4.99 -12.27 -16.38
C SER A 123 -5.54 -11.84 -17.74
N ILE A 124 -4.82 -12.09 -18.82
CA ILE A 124 -5.26 -11.81 -20.19
C ILE A 124 -6.71 -12.30 -20.30
N ASP A 125 -7.66 -11.37 -20.33
CA ASP A 125 -9.08 -11.72 -20.48
C ASP A 125 -9.21 -12.23 -21.92
N ILE A 126 -9.05 -13.54 -22.14
CA ILE A 126 -9.16 -14.20 -23.47
C ILE A 126 -10.50 -13.83 -24.15
N THR A 127 -11.49 -13.44 -23.35
CA THR A 127 -12.83 -13.05 -23.74
C THR A 127 -12.97 -11.58 -24.15
N ALA A 128 -11.88 -10.83 -24.31
CA ALA A 128 -11.82 -9.38 -24.55
C ALA A 128 -12.71 -8.87 -25.71
N GLY A 129 -14.01 -8.69 -25.42
CA GLY A 129 -15.00 -8.10 -26.31
C GLY A 129 -16.27 -8.94 -26.51
N TYR A 130 -16.21 -10.26 -26.32
CA TYR A 130 -17.32 -11.15 -26.68
C TYR A 130 -18.29 -11.45 -25.52
N GLY A 131 -17.81 -11.37 -24.28
CA GLY A 131 -18.61 -11.72 -23.10
C GLY A 131 -17.79 -11.91 -21.83
N LYS A 132 -18.36 -12.62 -20.85
CA LYS A 132 -17.68 -13.02 -19.62
C LYS A 132 -17.62 -14.54 -19.56
N LEU A 133 -16.45 -15.09 -19.26
CA LEU A 133 -16.31 -16.52 -18.98
C LEU A 133 -16.78 -16.80 -17.55
N ARG A 134 -17.71 -17.75 -17.36
CA ARG A 134 -18.16 -18.24 -16.06
C ARG A 134 -18.20 -19.76 -16.12
N ASN A 135 -17.57 -20.44 -15.17
CA ASN A 135 -17.59 -21.90 -15.06
C ASN A 135 -17.16 -22.63 -16.34
N GLY A 136 -16.18 -22.08 -17.07
CA GLY A 136 -15.73 -22.62 -18.37
C GLY A 136 -16.63 -22.29 -19.56
N GLU A 137 -17.80 -21.70 -19.35
CA GLU A 137 -18.73 -21.30 -20.41
C GLU A 137 -18.62 -19.80 -20.72
N LEU A 138 -18.70 -19.46 -22.02
CA LEU A 138 -18.73 -18.08 -22.47
C LEU A 138 -20.15 -17.51 -22.44
N ILE A 139 -20.41 -16.61 -21.50
CA ILE A 139 -21.65 -15.84 -21.46
C ILE A 139 -21.52 -14.62 -22.38
N VAL A 140 -22.11 -14.75 -23.57
CA VAL A 140 -22.09 -13.74 -24.65
C VAL A 140 -23.08 -12.59 -24.37
N GLY A 141 -22.70 -11.35 -24.71
CA GLY A 141 -23.54 -10.14 -24.59
C GLY A 141 -24.77 -10.10 -25.52
N LYS A 142 -25.70 -9.16 -25.29
CA LYS A 142 -26.91 -9.02 -26.13
C LYS A 142 -26.57 -8.66 -27.59
N ASP A 143 -25.63 -7.75 -27.80
CA ASP A 143 -25.30 -7.26 -29.14
C ASP A 143 -24.45 -8.25 -29.94
N THR A 144 -23.53 -8.94 -29.26
CA THR A 144 -22.77 -10.06 -29.82
C THR A 144 -23.69 -11.24 -30.18
N ARG A 145 -24.68 -11.58 -29.34
CA ARG A 145 -25.71 -12.58 -29.72
C ARG A 145 -26.50 -12.18 -30.97
N LYS A 146 -26.90 -10.91 -31.09
CA LYS A 146 -27.62 -10.42 -32.28
C LYS A 146 -26.79 -10.54 -33.55
N THR A 147 -25.49 -10.21 -33.50
CA THR A 147 -24.59 -10.31 -34.66
C THR A 147 -24.38 -11.76 -35.08
N PHE A 148 -24.16 -12.68 -34.13
CA PHE A 148 -24.08 -14.12 -34.44
C PHE A 148 -25.36 -14.64 -35.11
N LYS A 149 -26.55 -14.24 -34.61
CA LYS A 149 -27.83 -14.61 -35.22
C LYS A 149 -27.94 -14.13 -36.68
N ARG A 150 -27.50 -12.90 -36.98
CA ARG A 150 -27.49 -12.39 -38.37
C ARG A 150 -26.55 -13.19 -39.27
N ILE A 151 -25.35 -13.52 -38.77
CA ILE A 151 -24.36 -14.31 -39.52
C ILE A 151 -24.93 -15.70 -39.84
N GLN A 152 -25.57 -16.35 -38.87
CA GLN A 152 -26.22 -17.65 -39.07
C GLN A 152 -27.34 -17.59 -40.11
N MET A 153 -28.21 -16.58 -40.03
CA MET A 153 -29.28 -16.39 -41.03
C MET A 153 -28.72 -16.14 -42.43
N LYS A 154 -27.65 -15.35 -42.55
CA LYS A 154 -26.96 -15.10 -43.83
C LYS A 154 -26.36 -16.40 -44.38
N ALA A 155 -25.73 -17.22 -43.53
CA ALA A 155 -25.17 -18.50 -43.94
C ALA A 155 -26.24 -19.49 -44.42
N GLN A 156 -27.39 -19.58 -43.74
CA GLN A 156 -28.52 -20.39 -44.17
C GLN A 156 -29.07 -19.94 -45.53
N LYS A 157 -29.24 -18.62 -45.72
CA LYS A 157 -29.69 -18.06 -47.00
C LYS A 157 -28.69 -18.31 -48.14
N MET A 158 -27.39 -18.25 -47.86
CA MET A 158 -26.34 -18.58 -48.83
C MET A 158 -26.33 -20.07 -49.21
N GLN A 159 -26.63 -20.97 -48.28
CA GLN A 159 -26.77 -22.41 -48.57
C GLN A 159 -28.02 -22.69 -49.42
N GLN A 160 -29.14 -22.02 -49.14
CA GLN A 160 -30.35 -22.11 -49.96
C GLN A 160 -30.17 -21.48 -51.37
N GLY A 161 -29.38 -20.42 -51.48
CA GLY A 161 -29.04 -19.78 -52.76
C GLY A 161 -28.10 -20.63 -53.63
N LYS A 162 -27.25 -21.48 -53.03
CA LYS A 162 -26.45 -22.47 -53.76
C LYS A 162 -27.28 -23.64 -54.31
N VAL A 163 -28.44 -23.92 -53.70
CA VAL A 163 -29.37 -24.97 -54.16
C VAL A 163 -30.32 -24.47 -55.26
N THR A 164 -30.49 -23.15 -55.42
CA THR A 164 -31.43 -22.54 -56.39
C THR A 164 -30.75 -21.79 -57.55
N GLY A 165 -29.45 -22.04 -57.78
CA GLY A 165 -28.75 -21.62 -58.99
C GLY A 165 -29.38 -22.29 -60.22
N ARG A 166 -30.35 -21.60 -60.85
CA ARG A 166 -31.06 -22.04 -62.05
C ARG A 166 -30.06 -22.34 -63.15
N ILE A 167 -30.02 -23.59 -63.60
CA ILE A 167 -29.49 -23.92 -64.93
C ILE A 167 -30.53 -23.38 -65.91
N ALA A 168 -30.20 -22.33 -66.65
CA ALA A 168 -31.04 -21.88 -67.77
C ALA A 168 -31.01 -22.98 -68.85
N PRO A 169 -32.15 -23.45 -69.37
CA PRO A 169 -32.13 -24.38 -70.49
C PRO A 169 -31.61 -23.66 -71.73
N ARG A 170 -30.83 -24.39 -72.52
CA ARG A 170 -30.22 -23.96 -73.80
C ARG A 170 -31.27 -23.67 -74.85
#